data_AF-E4Z6C2-F1
#
_entry.id   AF-E4Z6C2-F1
#
_cell.length_a   1.000
_cell.length_b   1.000
_cell.length_c   1.000
_cell.angle_alpha   90.00
_cell.angle_beta   90.00
_cell.angle_gamma   90.00
#
_symmetry.space_group_name_H-M   'P 1'
#
loop_
_entity.id
_entity.type
_entity.pdbx_description
1 polymer ?
#
loop_
_entity_poly.entity_id
_entity_poly.type
_entity_poly.pdbx_seq_one_letter_code
_entity_poly.pdbx_strand_id
1 'polypeptide(L)'
;MVTGFRAGTELAKQLTGVDETKDIESLAEDIKQYAKSNFKIWGDVKPGRIGNMSLHSRHIHDGIITAVQNEAEIFALSPLIQQIRGEKTHEEVDNIAKAASLSSEGLLDVMVASGQHRCENYLSSLFEFGCRSRGAEKVFSTSTVVAGGERTIMPHYDQNFGLIEDGALVIASASPRVSGYTSRISRTWPVSGKFSTEQAEIYSIVLDVQNTILNMLKLLGFEIKKK
;
A
#
# COMPACT_ATOMS: atom_id res chain seq x y z
N MET A 1 -3.85 14.54 25.63
CA MET A 1 -3.56 13.39 26.51
C MET A 1 -3.90 12.04 25.85
N VAL A 2 -5.04 11.91 25.14
CA VAL A 2 -5.52 10.62 24.61
C VAL A 2 -4.82 10.12 23.33
N THR A 3 -4.36 11.02 22.43
CA THR A 3 -3.92 10.65 21.07
C THR A 3 -2.43 10.93 20.79
N GLY A 4 -1.65 11.21 21.83
CA GLY A 4 -0.23 11.58 21.71
C GLY A 4 0.02 13.03 21.30
N PHE A 5 1.28 13.36 21.06
CA PHE A 5 1.72 14.70 20.68
C PHE A 5 1.36 15.03 19.23
N ARG A 6 1.02 16.30 18.98
CA ARG A 6 0.88 16.89 17.65
C ARG A 6 2.02 17.88 17.46
N ALA A 7 2.52 18.00 16.24
CA ALA A 7 3.62 18.91 15.93
C ALA A 7 3.27 20.38 16.26
N GLY A 8 1.99 20.77 16.10
CA GLY A 8 1.64 22.19 16.11
C GLY A 8 2.25 22.90 14.90
N THR A 9 2.10 24.22 14.84
CA THR A 9 2.54 25.03 13.69
C THR A 9 4.07 25.08 13.59
N GLU A 10 4.75 25.44 14.69
CA GLU A 10 6.20 25.66 14.69
C GLU A 10 7.00 24.40 14.30
N LEU A 11 6.69 23.25 14.91
CA LEU A 11 7.40 22.02 14.56
C LEU A 11 7.00 21.50 13.17
N ALA A 12 5.75 21.71 12.73
CA ALA A 12 5.37 21.34 11.37
C ALA A 12 6.18 22.11 10.32
N LYS A 13 6.41 23.41 10.55
CA LYS A 13 7.25 24.24 9.68
C LYS A 13 8.67 23.70 9.61
N GLN A 14 9.28 23.38 10.75
CA GLN A 14 10.63 22.83 10.82
C GLN A 14 10.76 21.45 10.16
N LEU A 15 9.78 20.57 10.33
CA LEU A 15 9.83 19.19 9.81
C LEU A 15 9.58 19.09 8.32
N THR A 16 8.77 19.99 7.75
CA THR A 16 8.32 19.90 6.35
C THR A 16 9.04 20.87 5.43
N GLY A 17 9.62 21.94 5.98
CA GLY A 17 10.27 22.99 5.20
C GLY A 17 9.30 23.94 4.48
N VAL A 18 8.00 23.92 4.81
CA VAL A 18 7.03 24.84 4.23
C VAL A 18 7.24 26.29 4.70
N ASP A 19 6.84 27.27 3.90
CA ASP A 19 7.06 28.69 4.20
C ASP A 19 6.19 29.20 5.37
N GLU A 20 4.94 28.75 5.45
CA GLU A 20 3.96 29.20 6.44
C GLU A 20 3.13 28.02 6.95
N THR A 21 2.79 28.07 8.24
CA THR A 21 1.91 27.10 8.91
C THR A 21 0.90 27.85 9.76
N LYS A 22 -0.37 27.47 9.67
CA LYS A 22 -1.46 28.01 10.49
C LYS A 22 -2.25 26.87 11.15
N ASP A 23 -3.11 27.22 12.10
CA ASP A 23 -4.06 26.28 12.68
C ASP A 23 -5.10 25.86 11.63
N ILE A 24 -5.51 24.59 11.64
CA ILE A 24 -6.51 24.08 10.68
C ILE A 24 -7.86 24.79 10.82
N GLU A 25 -8.18 25.34 11.98
CA GLU A 25 -9.41 26.08 12.21
C GLU A 25 -9.46 27.41 11.42
N SER A 26 -8.33 27.96 10.94
CA SER A 26 -8.34 29.15 10.06
C SER A 26 -8.57 28.83 8.59
N LEU A 27 -8.44 27.56 8.18
CA LEU A 27 -8.37 27.17 6.77
C LEU A 27 -9.60 27.58 5.96
N ALA A 28 -10.80 27.43 6.53
CA ALA A 28 -12.03 27.84 5.86
C ALA A 28 -12.06 29.34 5.57
N GLU A 29 -11.60 30.16 6.51
CA GLU A 29 -11.58 31.61 6.37
C GLU A 29 -10.48 32.07 5.41
N ASP A 30 -9.31 31.44 5.47
CA ASP A 30 -8.23 31.65 4.50
C ASP A 30 -8.73 31.38 3.07
N ILE A 31 -9.42 30.26 2.82
CA ILE A 31 -10.00 29.95 1.51
C ILE A 31 -10.97 31.06 1.06
N LYS A 32 -11.87 31.52 1.95
CA LYS A 32 -12.81 32.62 1.63
C LYS A 32 -12.08 33.91 1.27
N GLN A 33 -11.02 34.24 2.02
CA GLN A 33 -10.23 35.45 1.79
C GLN A 33 -9.49 35.40 0.44
N TYR A 34 -8.97 34.23 0.06
CA TYR A 34 -8.24 34.04 -1.20
C TYR A 34 -9.16 33.89 -2.41
N ALA A 35 -10.39 33.38 -2.21
CA ALA A 35 -11.38 33.19 -3.26
C ALA A 35 -12.05 34.51 -3.72
N LYS A 36 -11.23 35.41 -4.25
CA LYS A 36 -11.64 36.62 -4.99
C LYS A 36 -11.81 36.29 -6.48
N SER A 37 -12.33 37.24 -7.27
CA SER A 37 -12.63 37.02 -8.70
C SER A 37 -11.43 36.45 -9.48
N ASN A 38 -11.71 35.45 -10.34
CA ASN A 38 -10.74 34.66 -11.13
C ASN A 38 -9.80 33.74 -10.34
N PHE A 39 -10.21 33.27 -9.16
CA PHE A 39 -9.43 32.29 -8.40
C PHE A 39 -9.67 30.84 -8.88
N LYS A 40 -8.60 30.03 -8.93
CA LYS A 40 -8.66 28.61 -9.31
C LYS A 40 -8.23 27.74 -8.14
N ILE A 41 -9.06 26.76 -7.78
CA ILE A 41 -8.77 25.80 -6.73
C ILE A 41 -8.36 24.47 -7.37
N TRP A 42 -7.21 23.96 -6.97
CA TRP A 42 -6.77 22.61 -7.32
C TRP A 42 -6.91 21.70 -6.10
N GLY A 43 -7.91 20.82 -6.11
CA GLY A 43 -8.18 19.97 -4.96
C GLY A 43 -9.28 18.93 -5.20
N ASP A 44 -9.18 17.81 -4.50
CA ASP A 44 -10.15 16.72 -4.58
C ASP A 44 -11.31 16.94 -3.59
N VAL A 45 -12.15 17.92 -3.91
CA VAL A 45 -13.26 18.39 -3.05
C VAL A 45 -14.65 17.90 -3.49
N LYS A 46 -14.71 17.10 -4.57
CA LYS A 46 -15.97 16.47 -5.02
C LYS A 46 -16.28 15.22 -4.20
N PRO A 47 -17.57 14.94 -3.89
CA PRO A 47 -17.98 13.68 -3.25
C PRO A 47 -17.38 12.47 -3.98
N GLY A 48 -16.88 11.49 -3.22
CA GLY A 48 -16.19 10.31 -3.76
C GLY A 48 -14.68 10.49 -4.03
N ARG A 49 -14.16 11.72 -3.98
CA ARG A 49 -12.70 12.00 -4.05
C ARG A 49 -12.12 12.61 -2.79
N ILE A 50 -12.98 13.06 -1.87
CA ILE A 50 -12.57 13.57 -0.56
C ILE A 50 -11.95 12.42 0.25
N GLY A 51 -10.66 12.55 0.60
CA GLY A 51 -9.94 11.53 1.36
C GLY A 51 -10.38 11.38 2.81
N ASN A 52 -10.80 12.48 3.47
CA ASN A 52 -11.36 12.44 4.81
C ASN A 52 -12.60 13.34 4.89
N MET A 53 -13.78 12.71 4.89
CA MET A 53 -15.05 13.43 4.86
C MET A 53 -15.28 14.26 6.12
N SER A 54 -14.85 13.78 7.29
CA SER A 54 -15.05 14.48 8.56
C SER A 54 -14.22 15.78 8.63
N LEU A 55 -12.94 15.71 8.28
CA LEU A 55 -12.07 16.90 8.26
C LEU A 55 -12.50 17.89 7.17
N HIS A 56 -12.89 17.38 5.99
CA HIS A 56 -13.38 18.23 4.92
C HIS A 56 -14.65 18.98 5.33
N SER A 57 -15.63 18.25 5.87
CA SER A 57 -16.89 18.85 6.35
C SER A 57 -16.64 19.92 7.41
N ARG A 58 -15.73 19.66 8.35
CA ARG A 58 -15.47 20.57 9.48
C ARG A 58 -14.67 21.81 9.12
N HIS A 59 -13.62 21.69 8.30
CA HIS A 59 -12.62 22.77 8.16
C HIS A 59 -12.48 23.34 6.75
N ILE A 60 -13.09 22.71 5.74
CA ILE A 60 -12.86 23.05 4.32
C ILE A 60 -14.16 23.41 3.60
N HIS A 61 -15.26 22.72 3.93
CA HIS A 61 -16.52 22.76 3.19
C HIS A 61 -17.04 24.18 2.97
N ASP A 62 -17.19 24.97 4.04
CA ASP A 62 -17.74 26.34 3.94
C ASP A 62 -16.88 27.25 3.07
N GLY A 63 -15.54 27.12 3.16
CA GLY A 63 -14.62 27.90 2.32
C GLY A 63 -14.77 27.57 0.84
N ILE A 64 -14.88 26.28 0.51
CA ILE A 64 -15.08 25.83 -0.88
C ILE A 64 -16.44 26.30 -1.41
N ILE A 65 -17.52 26.23 -0.62
CA ILE A 65 -18.84 26.71 -1.05
C ILE A 65 -18.81 28.20 -1.36
N THR A 66 -18.23 29.02 -0.48
CA THR A 66 -18.08 30.47 -0.75
C THR A 66 -17.21 30.74 -1.97
N ALA A 67 -16.13 29.98 -2.16
CA ALA A 67 -15.29 30.14 -3.33
C ALA A 67 -16.04 29.87 -4.63
N VAL A 68 -16.84 28.81 -4.67
CA VAL A 68 -17.69 28.47 -5.84
C VAL A 68 -18.77 29.54 -6.06
N GLN A 69 -19.36 30.09 -5.00
CA GLN A 69 -20.31 31.21 -5.11
C GLN A 69 -19.67 32.47 -5.71
N ASN A 70 -18.36 32.66 -5.49
CA ASN A 70 -17.56 33.72 -6.09
C ASN A 70 -16.97 33.32 -7.46
N GLU A 71 -17.58 32.34 -8.13
CA GLU A 71 -17.22 31.87 -9.48
C GLU A 71 -15.82 31.25 -9.58
N ALA A 72 -15.26 30.74 -8.48
CA ALA A 72 -13.98 30.03 -8.53
C ALA A 72 -14.10 28.69 -9.27
N GLU A 73 -13.15 28.42 -10.17
CA GLU A 73 -13.07 27.16 -10.88
C GLU A 73 -12.34 26.10 -10.04
N ILE A 74 -12.87 24.88 -10.00
CA ILE A 74 -12.27 23.76 -9.25
C ILE A 74 -11.75 22.68 -10.21
N PHE A 75 -10.46 22.37 -10.09
CA PHE A 75 -9.77 21.33 -10.84
C PHE A 75 -9.34 20.19 -9.93
N ALA A 76 -9.36 18.96 -10.45
CA ALA A 76 -8.89 17.80 -9.70
C ALA A 76 -7.35 17.80 -9.61
N LEU A 77 -6.82 17.70 -8.39
CA LEU A 77 -5.38 17.67 -8.15
C LEU A 77 -4.80 16.24 -8.28
N SER A 78 -5.55 15.22 -7.86
CA SER A 78 -5.11 13.82 -7.88
C SER A 78 -4.48 13.35 -9.20
N PRO A 79 -5.04 13.62 -10.40
CA PRO A 79 -4.44 13.16 -11.64
C PRO A 79 -3.02 13.68 -11.86
N LEU A 80 -2.76 14.95 -11.52
CA LEU A 80 -1.44 15.56 -11.64
C LEU A 80 -0.46 14.94 -10.63
N ILE A 81 -0.91 14.78 -9.38
CA ILE A 81 -0.09 14.14 -8.33
C ILE A 81 0.21 12.67 -8.69
N GLN A 82 -0.73 11.96 -9.32
CA GLN A 82 -0.52 10.58 -9.77
C GLN A 82 0.51 10.49 -10.89
N GLN A 83 0.55 11.46 -11.81
CA GLN A 83 1.59 11.54 -12.84
C GLN A 83 2.97 11.74 -12.21
N ILE A 84 3.10 12.69 -11.28
CA ILE A 84 4.37 12.94 -10.56
C ILE A 84 4.80 11.69 -9.79
N ARG A 85 3.90 11.06 -9.04
CA ARG A 85 4.16 9.80 -8.31
C ARG A 85 4.39 8.60 -9.23
N GLY A 86 4.15 8.72 -10.53
CA GLY A 86 4.38 7.70 -11.53
C GLY A 86 5.87 7.39 -11.68
N GLU A 87 6.69 8.44 -11.65
CA GLU A 87 8.15 8.38 -11.69
C GLU A 87 8.70 8.45 -10.26
N LYS A 88 9.54 7.49 -9.89
CA LYS A 88 10.06 7.36 -8.53
C LYS A 88 11.47 7.93 -8.48
N THR A 89 11.80 8.69 -7.44
CA THR A 89 13.18 9.03 -7.14
C THR A 89 13.97 7.81 -6.68
N HIS A 90 15.30 7.93 -6.60
CA HIS A 90 16.15 6.84 -6.15
C HIS A 90 15.82 6.40 -4.71
N GLU A 91 15.54 7.35 -3.83
CA GLU A 91 15.20 7.13 -2.42
C GLU A 91 13.86 6.40 -2.28
N GLU A 92 12.88 6.74 -3.13
CA GLU A 92 11.59 6.04 -3.20
C GLU A 92 11.77 4.58 -3.64
N VAL A 93 12.58 4.35 -4.68
CA VAL A 93 12.91 3.00 -5.15
C VAL A 93 13.61 2.19 -4.07
N ASP A 94 14.50 2.79 -3.28
CA ASP A 94 15.15 2.12 -2.17
C ASP A 94 14.17 1.73 -1.06
N ASN A 95 13.18 2.58 -0.76
CA ASN A 95 12.13 2.24 0.20
C ASN A 95 11.22 1.11 -0.32
N ILE A 96 10.90 1.09 -1.62
CA ILE A 96 10.18 -0.02 -2.26
C ILE A 96 11.01 -1.31 -2.19
N ALA A 97 12.32 -1.23 -2.45
CA ALA A 97 13.23 -2.38 -2.39
C ALA A 97 13.32 -2.94 -0.96
N LYS A 98 13.39 -2.08 0.06
CA LYS A 98 13.33 -2.50 1.48
C LYS A 98 12.01 -3.22 1.79
N ALA A 99 10.88 -2.67 1.35
CA ALA A 99 9.58 -3.31 1.51
C ALA A 99 9.54 -4.69 0.82
N ALA A 100 10.14 -4.82 -0.37
CA ALA A 100 10.24 -6.09 -1.09
C ALA A 100 11.11 -7.12 -0.36
N SER A 101 12.22 -6.69 0.25
CA SER A 101 13.07 -7.56 1.09
C SER A 101 12.30 -8.10 2.28
N LEU A 102 11.62 -7.22 3.04
CA LEU A 102 10.80 -7.62 4.19
C LEU A 102 9.70 -8.59 3.79
N SER A 103 9.04 -8.35 2.65
CA SER A 103 8.01 -9.25 2.11
C SER A 103 8.60 -10.61 1.76
N SER A 104 9.78 -10.64 1.13
CA SER A 104 10.46 -11.89 0.76
C SER A 104 10.88 -12.69 1.98
N GLU A 105 11.51 -12.04 2.96
CA GLU A 105 11.91 -12.67 4.22
C GLU A 105 10.71 -13.16 5.02
N GLY A 106 9.62 -12.38 5.08
CA GLY A 106 8.38 -12.79 5.73
C GLY A 106 7.75 -14.01 5.05
N LEU A 107 7.74 -14.06 3.72
CA LEU A 107 7.24 -15.22 2.98
C LEU A 107 8.11 -16.46 3.22
N LEU A 108 9.43 -16.31 3.34
CA LEU A 108 10.33 -17.42 3.69
C LEU A 108 10.02 -17.97 5.09
N ASP A 109 9.81 -17.09 6.09
CA ASP A 109 9.40 -17.51 7.44
C ASP A 109 8.12 -18.36 7.40
N VAL A 110 7.13 -17.91 6.62
CA VAL A 110 5.86 -18.62 6.43
C VAL A 110 6.04 -19.95 5.70
N MET A 111 6.86 -19.98 4.64
CA MET A 111 7.17 -21.21 3.90
C MET A 111 7.76 -22.27 4.82
N VAL A 112 8.77 -21.91 5.62
CA VAL A 112 9.41 -22.82 6.57
C VAL A 112 8.43 -23.31 7.63
N ALA A 113 7.64 -22.40 8.21
CA ALA A 113 6.69 -22.75 9.26
C ALA A 113 5.51 -23.59 8.77
N SER A 114 5.09 -23.43 7.51
CA SER A 114 3.92 -24.11 6.96
C SER A 114 4.02 -25.64 7.01
N GLY A 115 5.23 -26.21 6.94
CA GLY A 115 5.42 -27.65 7.07
C GLY A 115 5.03 -28.22 8.44
N GLN A 116 5.07 -27.41 9.50
CA GLN A 116 4.74 -27.80 10.88
C GLN A 116 3.41 -27.22 11.36
N HIS A 117 3.07 -26.01 10.90
CA HIS A 117 1.88 -25.29 11.30
C HIS A 117 0.98 -25.05 10.10
N ARG A 118 -0.18 -25.71 10.10
CA ARG A 118 -1.09 -25.73 8.96
C ARG A 118 -2.30 -24.80 9.11
N CYS A 119 -2.31 -23.94 10.12
CA CYS A 119 -3.41 -22.99 10.29
C CYS A 119 -3.07 -21.68 9.59
N GLU A 120 -3.95 -21.22 8.70
CA GLU A 120 -3.73 -19.98 7.92
C GLU A 120 -3.54 -18.76 8.82
N ASN A 121 -4.24 -18.67 9.96
CA ASN A 121 -4.16 -17.52 10.87
C ASN A 121 -2.80 -17.44 11.57
N TYR A 122 -2.20 -18.60 11.87
CA TYR A 122 -0.89 -18.69 12.49
C TYR A 122 0.16 -18.21 11.49
N LEU A 123 0.06 -18.70 10.25
CA LEU A 123 0.98 -18.34 9.17
C LEU A 123 0.87 -16.86 8.79
N SER A 124 -0.34 -16.30 8.72
CA SER A 124 -0.53 -14.86 8.47
C SER A 124 0.03 -14.02 9.62
N SER A 125 -0.19 -14.43 10.88
CA SER A 125 0.37 -13.76 12.06
C SER A 125 1.89 -13.83 12.09
N LEU A 126 2.48 -14.95 11.69
CA LEU A 126 3.94 -15.13 11.60
C LEU A 126 4.55 -14.17 10.57
N PHE A 127 3.93 -14.06 9.40
CA PHE A 127 4.35 -13.09 8.38
C PHE A 127 4.38 -11.67 8.95
N GLU A 128 3.29 -11.28 9.62
CA GLU A 128 3.13 -9.94 10.18
C GLU A 128 4.16 -9.66 11.28
N PHE A 129 4.36 -10.62 12.18
CA PHE A 129 5.38 -10.55 13.21
C PHE A 129 6.80 -10.40 12.60
N GLY A 130 7.14 -11.22 11.61
CA GLY A 130 8.43 -11.18 10.93
C GLY A 130 8.70 -9.82 10.30
N CYS A 131 7.74 -9.29 9.54
CA CYS A 131 7.89 -7.96 8.93
C CYS A 131 8.00 -6.83 9.96
N ARG A 132 7.19 -6.86 11.03
CA ARG A 132 7.20 -5.82 12.07
C ARG A 132 8.47 -5.85 12.90
N SER A 133 8.95 -7.04 13.28
CA SER A 133 10.19 -7.20 14.03
C SER A 133 11.42 -6.73 13.25
N ARG A 134 11.34 -6.75 11.90
CA ARG A 134 12.36 -6.22 10.98
C ARG A 134 12.14 -4.76 10.56
N GLY A 135 11.24 -4.04 11.23
CA GLY A 135 11.11 -2.58 11.08
C GLY A 135 10.03 -2.08 10.12
N ALA A 136 9.09 -2.92 9.67
CA ALA A 136 7.92 -2.43 8.93
C ALA A 136 7.04 -1.53 9.83
N GLU A 137 6.66 -0.35 9.33
CA GLU A 137 5.79 0.61 10.05
C GLU A 137 4.44 -0.03 10.39
N LYS A 138 3.85 -0.62 9.35
CA LYS A 138 2.57 -1.34 9.33
C LYS A 138 2.66 -2.42 8.27
N VAL A 139 1.98 -3.54 8.48
CA VAL A 139 1.86 -4.59 7.44
C VAL A 139 0.61 -4.34 6.57
N PHE A 140 -0.22 -3.37 6.96
CA PHE A 140 -1.59 -3.19 6.47
C PHE A 140 -1.77 -2.10 5.41
N SER A 141 -0.98 -2.07 4.32
CA SER A 141 -1.51 -1.35 3.14
C SER A 141 -2.67 -2.12 2.50
N THR A 142 -2.68 -3.45 2.65
CA THR A 142 -3.76 -4.38 2.27
C THR A 142 -3.70 -5.61 3.18
N SER A 143 -4.80 -6.36 3.36
CA SER A 143 -4.83 -7.58 4.18
C SER A 143 -3.80 -8.62 3.70
N THR A 144 -3.08 -9.22 4.65
CA THR A 144 -2.28 -10.43 4.45
C THR A 144 -3.18 -11.55 3.97
N VAL A 145 -2.78 -12.27 2.92
CA VAL A 145 -3.48 -13.43 2.39
C VAL A 145 -2.62 -14.65 2.65
N VAL A 146 -3.18 -15.68 3.29
CA VAL A 146 -2.65 -17.03 3.36
C VAL A 146 -3.81 -17.99 3.14
N ALA A 147 -3.84 -18.64 1.98
CA ALA A 147 -4.94 -19.52 1.58
C ALA A 147 -4.42 -20.89 1.15
N GLY A 148 -4.93 -21.95 1.74
CA GLY A 148 -4.62 -23.33 1.40
C GLY A 148 -5.72 -24.05 0.62
N GLY A 149 -5.33 -25.02 -0.20
CA GLY A 149 -6.25 -25.89 -0.95
C GLY A 149 -7.17 -25.10 -1.88
N GLU A 150 -8.47 -25.40 -1.87
CA GLU A 150 -9.45 -24.75 -2.75
C GLU A 150 -9.55 -23.23 -2.54
N ARG A 151 -9.20 -22.72 -1.36
CA ARG A 151 -9.23 -21.27 -1.08
C ARG A 151 -8.19 -20.49 -1.89
N THR A 152 -7.19 -21.17 -2.44
CA THR A 152 -6.19 -20.56 -3.34
C THR A 152 -6.80 -19.89 -4.58
N ILE A 153 -8.00 -20.30 -5.00
CA ILE A 153 -8.70 -19.73 -6.17
C ILE A 153 -9.42 -18.41 -5.87
N MET A 154 -9.48 -17.99 -4.60
CA MET A 154 -10.18 -16.79 -4.16
C MET A 154 -9.23 -15.57 -4.17
N PRO A 155 -9.34 -14.62 -5.12
CA PRO A 155 -8.31 -13.59 -5.33
C PRO A 155 -8.15 -12.60 -4.17
N HIS A 156 -9.19 -12.44 -3.36
CA HIS A 156 -9.25 -11.52 -2.22
C HIS A 156 -9.56 -12.25 -0.91
N TYR A 157 -9.15 -13.51 -0.77
CA TYR A 157 -9.30 -14.24 0.49
C TYR A 157 -8.53 -13.54 1.62
N ASP A 158 -9.23 -13.07 2.64
CA ASP A 158 -8.64 -12.37 3.78
C ASP A 158 -9.05 -12.95 5.14
N GLN A 159 -9.89 -14.00 5.14
CA GLN A 159 -10.32 -14.65 6.37
C GLN A 159 -9.14 -15.29 7.10
N ASN A 160 -8.27 -16.00 6.37
CA ASN A 160 -7.08 -16.67 6.94
C ASN A 160 -7.40 -17.56 8.15
N PHE A 161 -8.50 -18.30 8.15
CA PHE A 161 -8.91 -19.15 9.29
C PHE A 161 -8.97 -20.65 8.94
N GLY A 162 -8.67 -21.03 7.71
CA GLY A 162 -8.72 -22.42 7.27
C GLY A 162 -7.55 -23.24 7.80
N LEU A 163 -7.80 -24.52 8.03
CA LEU A 163 -6.76 -25.53 8.15
C LEU A 163 -6.30 -25.92 6.73
N ILE A 164 -5.00 -26.04 6.54
CA ILE A 164 -4.39 -26.45 5.28
C ILE A 164 -4.15 -27.96 5.33
N GLU A 165 -4.76 -28.68 4.39
CA GLU A 165 -4.67 -30.13 4.32
C GLU A 165 -3.27 -30.62 3.91
N ASP A 166 -2.95 -31.87 4.27
CA ASP A 166 -1.71 -32.49 3.78
C ASP A 166 -1.69 -32.57 2.26
N GLY A 167 -0.52 -32.33 1.67
CA GLY A 167 -0.35 -32.34 0.22
C GLY A 167 -1.03 -31.17 -0.52
N ALA A 168 -1.73 -30.27 0.16
CA ALA A 168 -2.31 -29.08 -0.46
C ALA A 168 -1.25 -28.03 -0.82
N LEU A 169 -1.55 -27.22 -1.84
CA LEU A 169 -0.85 -25.96 -2.09
C LEU A 169 -1.35 -24.89 -1.11
N VAL A 170 -0.45 -23.98 -0.76
CA VAL A 170 -0.77 -22.71 -0.09
C VAL A 170 -0.28 -21.56 -0.97
N ILE A 171 -1.09 -20.50 -1.06
CA ILE A 171 -0.69 -19.21 -1.60
C ILE A 171 -0.62 -18.20 -0.47
N ALA A 172 0.49 -17.47 -0.38
CA ALA A 172 0.62 -16.34 0.52
C ALA A 172 0.95 -15.06 -0.24
N SER A 173 0.33 -13.94 0.15
CA SER A 173 0.51 -12.64 -0.46
C SER A 173 0.35 -11.51 0.56
N ALA A 174 1.36 -10.67 0.71
CA ALA A 174 1.31 -9.56 1.66
C ALA A 174 2.28 -8.43 1.29
N SER A 175 2.01 -7.26 1.86
CA SER A 175 2.57 -5.98 1.42
C SER A 175 3.03 -5.12 2.60
N PRO A 176 4.21 -5.39 3.20
CA PRO A 176 4.72 -4.59 4.30
C PRO A 176 4.99 -3.15 3.86
N ARG A 177 4.79 -2.19 4.78
CA ARG A 177 4.99 -0.76 4.53
C ARG A 177 6.29 -0.26 5.18
N VAL A 178 7.09 0.45 4.39
CA VAL A 178 8.35 1.10 4.79
C VAL A 178 8.34 2.54 4.31
N SER A 179 8.40 3.52 5.23
CA SER A 179 8.52 4.95 4.91
C SER A 179 7.47 5.44 3.92
N GLY A 180 6.25 4.93 3.99
CA GLY A 180 5.21 5.27 3.01
C GLY A 180 5.02 4.31 1.84
N TYR A 181 6.04 3.52 1.51
CA TYR A 181 6.10 2.65 0.33
C TYR A 181 5.76 1.20 0.68
N THR A 182 5.32 0.44 -0.31
CA THR A 182 4.93 -0.97 -0.14
C THR A 182 5.36 -1.77 -1.35
N SER A 183 5.56 -3.08 -1.16
CA SER A 183 5.79 -4.05 -2.22
C SER A 183 5.02 -5.31 -1.90
N ARG A 184 4.19 -5.78 -2.84
CA ARG A 184 3.34 -6.96 -2.66
C ARG A 184 3.92 -8.12 -3.44
N ILE A 185 4.31 -9.17 -2.73
CA ILE A 185 4.84 -10.40 -3.31
C ILE A 185 3.85 -11.52 -3.04
N SER A 186 3.57 -12.33 -4.05
CA SER A 186 2.80 -13.56 -3.92
C SER A 186 3.68 -14.77 -4.20
N ARG A 187 3.52 -15.84 -3.41
CA ARG A 187 4.18 -17.13 -3.64
C ARG A 187 3.21 -18.26 -3.38
N THR A 188 3.35 -19.33 -4.15
CA THR A 188 2.59 -20.58 -4.00
C THR A 188 3.55 -21.74 -3.84
N TRP A 189 3.29 -22.63 -2.88
CA TRP A 189 4.12 -23.81 -2.63
C TRP A 189 3.29 -24.93 -1.98
N PRO A 190 3.74 -26.19 -2.06
CA PRO A 190 3.10 -27.31 -1.36
C PRO A 190 3.48 -27.29 0.12
N VAL A 191 2.49 -27.44 1.00
CA VAL A 191 2.71 -27.50 2.46
C VAL A 191 3.55 -28.71 2.87
N SER A 192 3.51 -29.79 2.08
CA SER A 192 4.35 -30.98 2.25
C SER A 192 5.83 -30.76 1.90
N GLY A 193 6.18 -29.61 1.28
CA GLY A 193 7.52 -29.32 0.77
C GLY A 193 7.86 -30.01 -0.56
N LYS A 194 6.96 -30.80 -1.15
CA LYS A 194 7.14 -31.46 -2.45
C LYS A 194 5.90 -31.31 -3.32
N PHE A 195 6.07 -30.85 -4.55
CA PHE A 195 4.98 -30.75 -5.51
C PHE A 195 4.57 -32.15 -5.98
N SER A 196 3.27 -32.39 -6.15
CA SER A 196 2.80 -33.50 -6.99
C SER A 196 3.10 -33.21 -8.46
N THR A 197 2.97 -34.23 -9.32
CA THR A 197 3.12 -34.07 -10.77
C THR A 197 2.18 -32.98 -11.31
N GLU A 198 0.90 -33.05 -10.94
CA GLU A 198 -0.14 -32.14 -11.41
C GLU A 198 0.09 -30.72 -10.87
N GLN A 199 0.50 -30.59 -9.60
CA GLN A 199 0.83 -29.29 -9.02
C GLN A 199 2.05 -28.66 -9.69
N ALA A 200 3.07 -29.46 -9.99
CA ALA A 200 4.29 -29.01 -10.68
C ALA A 200 4.00 -28.57 -12.11
N GLU A 201 3.14 -29.28 -12.85
CA GLU A 201 2.72 -28.91 -14.20
C GLU A 201 2.06 -27.53 -14.22
N ILE A 202 1.05 -27.31 -13.36
CA ILE A 202 0.35 -26.03 -13.28
C ILE A 202 1.30 -24.91 -12.82
N TYR A 203 2.12 -25.18 -11.80
CA TYR A 203 3.10 -24.21 -11.31
C TYR A 203 4.08 -23.78 -12.41
N SER A 204 4.57 -24.73 -13.20
CA SER A 204 5.53 -24.48 -14.28
C SER A 204 4.93 -23.58 -15.36
N ILE A 205 3.66 -23.79 -15.75
CA ILE A 205 2.97 -22.92 -16.71
C ILE A 205 2.94 -21.47 -16.23
N VAL A 206 2.56 -21.24 -14.97
CA VAL A 206 2.51 -19.88 -14.39
C VAL A 206 3.90 -19.27 -14.27
N LEU A 207 4.89 -20.06 -13.87
CA LEU A 207 6.29 -19.63 -13.77
C LEU A 207 6.86 -19.24 -15.14
N ASP A 208 6.56 -20.00 -16.19
CA ASP A 208 7.01 -19.74 -17.55
C ASP A 208 6.42 -18.43 -18.10
N VAL A 209 5.13 -18.18 -17.85
CA VAL A 209 4.49 -16.90 -18.18
C VAL A 209 5.15 -15.75 -17.43
N GLN A 210 5.38 -15.90 -16.12
CA GLN A 210 6.05 -14.88 -15.31
C GLN A 210 7.46 -14.58 -15.85
N ASN A 211 8.26 -15.61 -16.14
CA ASN A 211 9.62 -15.46 -16.68
C ASN A 211 9.62 -14.81 -18.06
N THR A 212 8.65 -15.15 -18.91
CA THR A 212 8.47 -14.55 -20.23
C THR A 212 8.21 -13.05 -20.12
N ILE A 213 7.29 -12.63 -19.24
CA ILE A 213 6.98 -11.22 -19.00
C ILE A 213 8.21 -10.47 -18.46
N LEU A 214 8.94 -11.05 -17.49
CA LEU A 214 10.15 -10.44 -16.96
C LEU A 214 11.24 -10.27 -18.03
N ASN A 215 11.34 -11.20 -18.97
CA ASN A 215 12.28 -11.10 -20.08
C ASN A 215 11.84 -10.04 -21.10
N MET A 216 10.54 -9.91 -21.39
CA MET A 216 10.01 -8.83 -22.25
C MET A 216 10.32 -7.46 -21.66
N LEU A 217 10.18 -7.28 -20.34
CA LEU A 217 10.55 -6.02 -19.69
C LEU A 217 12.03 -5.68 -19.91
N LYS A 218 12.94 -6.66 -19.78
CA LYS A 218 14.36 -6.44 -20.07
C LYS A 218 14.61 -6.03 -21.52
N LEU A 219 13.92 -6.65 -22.48
CA LEU A 219 14.04 -6.32 -23.90
C LEU A 219 13.55 -4.92 -24.23
N LEU A 220 12.56 -4.41 -23.48
CA LEU A 220 12.08 -3.03 -23.57
C LEU A 220 13.01 -2.01 -22.88
N GLY A 221 14.16 -2.46 -22.36
CA GLY A 221 15.16 -1.61 -21.71
C GLY A 221 14.96 -1.42 -20.21
N PHE A 222 14.05 -2.17 -19.57
CA PHE A 222 13.91 -2.14 -18.10
C PHE A 222 14.98 -3.02 -17.43
N GLU A 223 15.82 -2.42 -16.58
CA GLU A 223 16.82 -3.16 -15.82
C GLU A 223 16.23 -3.73 -14.53
N ILE A 224 16.34 -5.06 -14.35
CA ILE A 224 16.10 -5.70 -13.06
C ILE A 224 17.41 -5.62 -12.26
N LYS A 225 17.50 -4.65 -11.36
CA LYS A 225 18.63 -4.57 -10.42
C LYS A 225 18.58 -5.78 -9.48
N LYS A 226 19.53 -6.71 -9.66
CA LYS A 226 19.83 -7.71 -8.63
C LYS A 226 20.68 -7.02 -7.57
N LYS A 227 20.16 -6.90 -6.34
CA LYS A 227 20.97 -6.54 -5.18
C LYS A 227 21.65 -7.80 -4.65
#